data_AF-A0A061A6R4-F1
#
_entry.id   AF-A0A061A6R4-F1
#
_cell.length_a   1.000
_cell.length_b   1.000
_cell.length_c   1.000
_cell.angle_alpha   90.00
_cell.angle_beta   90.00
_cell.angle_gamma   90.00
#
_symmetry.space_group_name_H-M   'P 1'
#
loop_
_entity.id
_entity.type
_entity.pdbx_description
1 polymer ?
#
loop_
_entity_poly.entity_id
_entity_poly.type
_entity_poly.pdbx_seq_one_letter_code
_entity_poly.pdbx_strand_id
1 'polypeptide(L)'
;AVLFDEAQLTVDALPLLTLLLPHLPLLSLGPVFVVQWLFDEAQLTVDNIHLTGHPVHEGQWRYIQNLGNELRNTLKDVPALFAPACLSHEVITRNYWMDIQVKGTSLPRALHCWDRASPPRRCPLRLIDSCPWPHCNPTCPTIRDQITGQEMSVIQFLKHMGFDVAKMAQQQGMDAGKLLGMLNNGN
;
A
#
# COMPACT_ATOMS: atom_id res chain seq x y z
N ALA A 1 8.50 -8.76 19.97
CA ALA A 1 7.70 -7.93 19.06
C ALA A 1 7.67 -8.67 17.74
N VAL A 2 6.49 -8.97 17.18
CA VAL A 2 6.36 -9.72 15.92
C VAL A 2 6.10 -8.73 14.79
N LEU A 3 6.98 -8.74 13.79
CA LEU A 3 6.77 -8.00 12.56
C LEU A 3 5.96 -8.91 11.63
N PHE A 4 4.76 -8.47 11.28
CA PHE A 4 3.87 -9.21 10.39
C PHE A 4 3.92 -8.53 9.02
N ASP A 5 4.57 -9.21 8.07
CA ASP A 5 4.63 -8.87 6.65
C ASP A 5 3.92 -10.01 5.93
N GLU A 6 2.60 -9.96 5.86
CA GLU A 6 1.85 -11.02 5.19
C GLU A 6 1.14 -10.49 3.95
N ALA A 7 1.68 -10.97 2.83
CA ALA A 7 1.14 -11.06 1.47
C ALA A 7 -0.33 -11.58 1.35
N GLN A 8 -1.05 -11.81 2.45
CA GLN A 8 -2.34 -12.49 2.45
C GLN A 8 -3.35 -11.93 3.45
N LEU A 9 -3.28 -10.63 3.70
CA LEU A 9 -4.43 -9.88 4.18
C LEU A 9 -5.40 -9.64 3.01
N THR A 10 -6.03 -10.72 2.53
CA THR A 10 -7.25 -10.57 1.76
C THR A 10 -8.26 -9.82 2.62
N VAL A 11 -9.04 -8.94 2.00
CA VAL A 11 -10.06 -8.15 2.70
C VAL A 11 -11.01 -9.07 3.50
N ASP A 12 -11.11 -10.33 3.07
CA ASP A 12 -11.84 -11.44 3.71
C ASP A 12 -11.11 -12.14 4.88
N ALA A 13 -9.78 -12.02 4.98
CA ALA A 13 -8.97 -12.66 6.02
C ALA A 13 -8.74 -11.77 7.26
N LEU A 14 -8.96 -10.46 7.21
CA LEU A 14 -8.82 -9.59 8.40
C LEU A 14 -9.86 -9.82 9.51
N PRO A 15 -11.15 -10.11 9.20
CA PRO A 15 -12.09 -10.56 10.22
C PRO A 15 -11.62 -11.88 10.85
N LEU A 16 -11.01 -12.76 10.04
CA LEU A 16 -10.41 -14.00 10.53
C LEU A 16 -9.15 -13.73 11.35
N LEU A 17 -8.30 -12.74 11.04
CA LEU A 17 -7.13 -12.41 11.86
C LEU A 17 -7.53 -11.83 13.21
N THR A 18 -8.57 -10.97 13.26
CA THR A 18 -9.16 -10.47 14.51
C THR A 18 -9.87 -11.57 15.32
N LEU A 19 -10.41 -12.60 14.66
CA LEU A 19 -11.01 -13.80 15.29
C LEU A 19 -9.99 -14.91 15.61
N LEU A 20 -8.84 -14.97 14.94
CA LEU A 20 -7.78 -15.96 15.13
C LEU A 20 -6.70 -15.47 16.10
N LEU A 21 -6.53 -14.15 16.28
CA LEU A 21 -5.71 -13.58 17.36
C LEU A 21 -6.04 -14.17 18.75
N PRO A 22 -7.31 -14.40 19.13
CA PRO A 22 -7.64 -15.10 20.37
C PRO A 22 -7.59 -16.64 20.31
N HIS A 23 -7.36 -17.25 19.13
CA HIS A 23 -7.37 -18.72 18.93
C HIS A 23 -6.04 -19.30 18.44
N LEU A 24 -5.04 -18.47 18.14
CA LEU A 24 -3.68 -18.90 17.89
C LEU A 24 -3.09 -19.47 19.20
N PRO A 25 -2.59 -20.72 19.21
CA PRO A 25 -2.12 -21.36 20.42
C PRO A 25 -0.88 -20.63 20.95
N LEU A 26 -1.06 -19.76 21.94
CA LEU A 26 -0.10 -19.34 22.99
C LEU A 26 1.39 -19.28 22.58
N LEU A 27 1.68 -18.81 21.37
CA LEU A 27 3.01 -18.43 20.93
C LEU A 27 2.95 -16.94 20.58
N SER A 28 3.51 -16.13 21.49
CA SER A 28 3.68 -14.67 21.43
C SER A 28 2.46 -13.80 21.80
N LEU A 29 2.28 -13.53 23.10
CA LEU A 29 1.58 -12.31 23.61
C LEU A 29 2.42 -11.02 23.41
N GLY A 30 3.32 -10.99 22.42
CA GLY A 30 4.10 -9.82 22.09
C GLY A 30 3.27 -8.79 21.32
N PRO A 31 3.60 -7.49 21.42
CA PRO A 31 3.03 -6.50 20.51
C PRO A 31 3.31 -6.92 19.06
N VAL A 32 2.36 -6.66 18.17
CA VAL A 32 2.45 -6.90 16.71
C VAL A 32 2.55 -5.56 15.98
N PHE A 33 3.45 -5.46 15.00
CA PHE A 33 3.56 -4.34 14.07
C PHE A 33 3.18 -4.85 12.68
N VAL A 34 2.19 -4.21 12.06
CA VAL A 34 1.66 -4.61 10.76
C VAL A 34 2.31 -3.79 9.65
N VAL A 35 2.88 -4.45 8.65
CA VAL A 35 3.31 -3.80 7.40
C VAL A 35 2.41 -4.31 6.28
N GLN A 36 1.78 -3.40 5.53
CA GLN A 36 0.79 -3.78 4.52
C GLN A 36 0.78 -2.81 3.35
N TRP A 37 0.96 -3.29 2.12
CA TRP A 37 0.67 -2.49 0.93
C TRP A 37 -0.84 -2.26 0.79
N LEU A 38 -1.27 -1.02 0.56
CA LEU A 38 -2.70 -0.76 0.31
C LEU A 38 -3.21 -1.37 -1.00
N PHE A 39 -2.30 -1.67 -1.93
CA PHE A 39 -2.58 -2.31 -3.20
C PHE A 39 -1.58 -3.46 -3.38
N ASP A 40 -1.76 -4.58 -2.68
CA ASP A 40 -0.84 -5.73 -2.80
C ASP A 40 -1.04 -6.49 -4.12
N GLU A 41 0.05 -6.88 -4.79
CA GLU A 41 -0.05 -7.60 -6.08
C GLU A 41 -0.63 -9.01 -5.94
N ALA A 42 -0.33 -9.72 -4.85
CA ALA A 42 -0.90 -11.05 -4.61
C ALA A 42 -2.40 -10.94 -4.33
N GLN A 43 -2.83 -9.88 -3.64
CA GLN A 43 -4.26 -9.60 -3.45
C GLN A 43 -4.97 -9.45 -4.79
N LEU A 44 -4.46 -8.56 -5.65
CA LEU A 44 -5.04 -8.35 -6.98
C LEU A 44 -5.04 -9.63 -7.82
N THR A 45 -3.98 -10.45 -7.70
CA THR A 45 -3.90 -11.74 -8.42
C THR A 45 -4.99 -12.70 -7.95
N VAL A 46 -5.23 -12.82 -6.64
CA VAL A 46 -6.30 -13.67 -6.07
C VAL A 46 -7.68 -13.15 -6.48
N ASP A 47 -7.85 -11.85 -6.61
CA ASP A 47 -9.10 -11.21 -7.07
C ASP A 47 -9.29 -11.28 -8.60
N ASN A 48 -8.45 -12.04 -9.32
CA ASN A 48 -8.42 -12.17 -10.79
C ASN A 48 -8.16 -10.83 -11.52
N ILE A 49 -7.43 -9.92 -10.89
CA ILE A 49 -6.92 -8.69 -11.50
C ILE A 49 -5.46 -8.90 -11.87
N HIS A 50 -5.24 -9.25 -13.13
CA HIS A 50 -3.90 -9.49 -13.66
C HIS A 50 -3.39 -8.26 -14.42
N LEU A 51 -2.23 -7.77 -14.01
CA LEU A 51 -1.55 -6.62 -14.58
C LEU A 51 -0.70 -7.08 -15.78
N THR A 52 -1.37 -7.43 -16.87
CA THR A 52 -0.81 -8.23 -17.98
C THR A 52 -0.34 -7.43 -19.20
N GLY A 53 -0.12 -6.12 -19.08
CA GLY A 53 0.27 -5.32 -20.26
C GLY A 53 -0.92 -4.88 -21.14
N HIS A 54 -2.17 -5.27 -20.82
CA HIS A 54 -3.40 -4.68 -21.36
C HIS A 54 -4.09 -3.59 -20.48
N PRO A 55 -4.64 -2.50 -21.07
CA PRO A 55 -5.34 -1.46 -20.33
C PRO A 55 -6.41 -2.03 -19.40
N VAL A 56 -6.31 -1.72 -18.11
CA VAL A 56 -7.30 -2.16 -17.13
C VAL A 56 -8.65 -1.50 -17.41
N HIS A 57 -9.73 -2.30 -17.35
CA HIS A 57 -11.07 -1.81 -17.62
C HIS A 57 -11.55 -0.84 -16.53
N GLU A 58 -12.41 0.13 -16.86
CA GLU A 58 -12.90 1.15 -15.90
C GLU A 58 -13.52 0.52 -14.63
N GLY A 59 -14.21 -0.60 -14.78
CA GLY A 59 -14.75 -1.37 -13.65
C GLY A 59 -13.68 -1.95 -12.72
N GLN A 60 -12.59 -2.47 -13.28
CA GLN A 60 -11.44 -2.99 -12.51
C GLN A 60 -10.68 -1.84 -11.84
N TRP A 61 -10.52 -0.70 -12.52
CA TRP A 61 -9.88 0.47 -11.91
C TRP A 61 -10.65 0.96 -10.67
N ARG A 62 -11.98 1.04 -10.76
CA ARG A 62 -12.83 1.38 -9.61
C ARG A 62 -12.73 0.36 -8.48
N TYR A 63 -12.62 -0.93 -8.81
CA TYR A 63 -12.38 -1.97 -7.81
C TYR A 63 -11.07 -1.73 -7.06
N ILE A 64 -9.98 -1.43 -7.76
CA ILE A 64 -8.67 -1.17 -7.14
C ILE A 64 -8.74 0.04 -6.20
N GLN A 65 -9.42 1.13 -6.60
CA GLN A 65 -9.64 2.28 -5.72
C GLN A 65 -10.44 1.90 -4.45
N ASN A 66 -11.47 1.07 -4.60
CA ASN A 66 -12.28 0.58 -3.50
C ASN A 66 -11.47 -0.33 -2.57
N LEU A 67 -10.62 -1.21 -3.10
CA LEU A 67 -9.72 -2.07 -2.34
C LEU A 67 -8.87 -1.25 -1.36
N GLY A 68 -8.24 -0.17 -1.84
CA GLY A 68 -7.45 0.72 -0.98
C GLY A 68 -8.29 1.40 0.12
N ASN A 69 -9.55 1.75 -0.17
CA ASN A 69 -10.47 2.31 0.84
C ASN A 69 -10.90 1.26 1.88
N GLU A 70 -11.25 0.05 1.44
CA GLU A 70 -11.68 -1.05 2.29
C GLU A 70 -10.55 -1.46 3.23
N LEU A 71 -9.34 -1.67 2.69
CA LEU A 71 -8.18 -2.05 3.49
C LEU A 71 -7.82 -0.98 4.52
N ARG A 72 -7.88 0.32 4.16
CA ARG A 72 -7.73 1.43 5.13
C ARG A 72 -8.74 1.34 6.28
N ASN A 73 -10.00 1.03 5.96
CA ASN A 73 -11.07 0.92 6.95
C ASN A 73 -10.85 -0.28 7.87
N THR A 74 -10.36 -1.40 7.35
CA THR A 74 -10.07 -2.58 8.17
C THR A 74 -8.86 -2.37 9.08
N LEU A 75 -7.90 -1.55 8.64
CA LEU A 75 -6.72 -1.15 9.43
C LEU A 75 -6.99 0.05 10.37
N LYS A 76 -8.24 0.49 10.55
CA LYS A 76 -8.56 1.69 11.34
C LYS A 76 -8.16 1.57 12.81
N ASP A 77 -8.33 0.38 13.39
CA ASP A 77 -8.13 0.11 14.81
C ASP A 77 -6.79 -0.55 15.14
N VAL A 78 -5.92 -0.76 14.14
CA VAL A 78 -4.58 -1.33 14.34
C VAL A 78 -3.65 -0.24 14.93
N PRO A 79 -3.06 -0.47 16.13
CA PRO A 79 -2.32 0.58 16.85
C PRO A 79 -0.91 0.83 16.32
N ALA A 80 -0.25 -0.19 15.77
CA ALA A 80 1.09 -0.13 15.20
C ALA A 80 1.06 -0.67 13.78
N LEU A 81 1.10 0.23 12.79
CA LEU A 81 0.92 -0.11 11.38
C LEU A 81 1.75 0.81 10.46
N PHE A 82 2.23 0.24 9.36
CA PHE A 82 2.84 0.94 8.25
C PHE A 82 2.19 0.49 6.93
N ALA A 83 1.36 1.36 6.33
CA ALA A 83 0.56 1.06 5.15
C ALA A 83 0.68 2.13 4.05
N PRO A 84 1.72 2.05 3.22
CA PRO A 84 1.90 2.92 2.05
C PRO A 84 0.97 2.57 0.89
N ALA A 85 0.63 3.59 0.10
CA ALA A 85 -0.23 3.50 -1.09
C ALA A 85 0.56 3.14 -2.35
N CYS A 86 1.24 2.00 -2.33
CA CYS A 86 2.00 1.47 -3.46
C CYS A 86 1.38 0.17 -3.99
N LEU A 87 1.58 -0.08 -5.28
CA LEU A 87 1.41 -1.40 -5.85
C LEU A 87 2.75 -2.13 -5.74
N SER A 88 2.83 -3.14 -4.87
CA SER A 88 4.05 -3.93 -4.69
C SER A 88 3.70 -5.24 -3.99
N HIS A 89 4.67 -6.14 -3.92
CA HIS A 89 4.60 -7.37 -3.14
C HIS A 89 5.89 -7.58 -2.33
N GLU A 90 5.73 -7.98 -1.07
CA GLU A 90 6.78 -8.16 -0.04
C GLU A 90 7.58 -6.88 0.29
N VAL A 91 7.82 -6.63 1.59
CA VAL A 91 8.57 -5.44 2.03
C VAL A 91 9.96 -5.79 2.53
N ILE A 92 10.07 -6.77 3.43
CA ILE A 92 11.28 -6.94 4.26
C ILE A 92 12.44 -7.62 3.51
N THR A 93 12.14 -8.41 2.48
CA THR A 93 13.13 -9.18 1.71
C THR A 93 13.90 -8.34 0.67
N ARG A 94 13.53 -7.07 0.47
CA ARG A 94 13.96 -6.25 -0.68
C ARG A 94 14.74 -5.02 -0.25
N ASN A 95 15.83 -4.68 -0.96
CA ASN A 95 16.75 -3.59 -0.61
C ASN A 95 16.10 -2.19 -0.48
N TYR A 96 14.92 -1.95 -1.07
CA TYR A 96 14.22 -0.66 -1.04
C TYR A 96 13.44 -0.41 0.26
N TRP A 97 13.37 -1.37 1.20
CA TRP A 97 12.58 -1.25 2.43
C TRP A 97 12.98 -0.04 3.31
N MET A 98 14.21 0.47 3.13
CA MET A 98 14.72 1.65 3.85
C MET A 98 14.20 2.98 3.27
N ASP A 99 13.78 2.98 2.00
CA ASP A 99 13.46 4.21 1.25
C ASP A 99 11.99 4.58 1.30
N ILE A 100 11.10 3.60 1.51
CA ILE A 100 9.66 3.80 1.57
C ILE A 100 9.29 4.61 2.82
N GLN A 101 8.48 5.65 2.62
CA GLN A 101 8.03 6.53 3.68
C GLN A 101 6.53 6.75 3.62
N VAL A 102 5.90 6.84 4.79
CA VAL A 102 4.52 7.31 4.93
C VAL A 102 4.56 8.56 5.79
N LYS A 103 4.01 9.67 5.28
CA LYS A 103 4.03 10.97 5.98
C LYS A 103 5.44 11.38 6.45
N GLY A 104 6.45 11.14 5.61
CA GLY A 104 7.85 11.45 5.89
C GLY A 104 8.54 10.56 6.95
N THR A 105 7.92 9.45 7.36
CA THR A 105 8.51 8.48 8.28
C THR A 105 8.82 7.19 7.51
N SER A 106 10.07 6.74 7.51
CA SER A 106 10.47 5.47 6.89
C SER A 106 10.10 4.26 7.75
N LEU A 107 9.98 3.09 7.14
CA LEU A 107 9.71 1.84 7.86
C LEU A 107 10.75 1.55 8.97
N PRO A 108 12.08 1.63 8.73
CA PRO A 108 13.06 1.45 9.80
C PRO A 108 12.85 2.41 10.99
N ARG A 109 12.48 3.67 10.70
CA ARG A 109 12.20 4.67 11.74
C ARG A 109 10.92 4.32 12.51
N ALA A 110 9.89 3.83 11.83
CA ALA A 110 8.64 3.40 12.46
C ALA A 110 8.86 2.20 13.40
N LEU A 111 9.65 1.21 12.97
CA LEU A 111 10.04 0.05 13.78
C LEU A 111 10.87 0.46 15.00
N HIS A 112 11.84 1.37 14.81
CA HIS A 112 12.61 1.94 15.92
C HIS A 112 11.74 2.70 16.93
N CYS A 113 10.70 3.38 16.46
CA CYS A 113 9.73 4.04 17.32
C CYS A 113 8.87 3.03 18.10
N TRP A 114 8.53 1.91 17.48
CA TRP A 114 7.72 0.85 18.10
C TRP A 114 8.47 0.02 19.14
N ASP A 115 9.77 -0.21 18.94
CA ASP A 115 10.63 -0.93 19.89
C ASP A 115 10.78 -0.18 21.23
N ARG A 116 10.53 1.14 21.24
CA ARG A 116 10.63 1.97 22.43
C ARG A 116 9.39 1.86 23.31
N ALA A 117 9.57 1.47 24.56
CA ALA A 117 8.51 1.35 25.57
C ALA A 117 7.72 2.65 25.85
N SER A 118 8.28 3.82 25.53
CA SER A 118 7.61 5.13 25.61
C SER A 118 8.02 5.99 24.41
N PRO A 119 7.28 5.91 23.29
CA PRO A 119 7.60 6.68 22.10
C PRO A 119 7.41 8.18 22.40
N PRO A 120 8.40 9.05 22.08
CA PRO A 120 8.21 10.49 22.18
C PRO A 120 7.06 10.94 21.26
N ARG A 121 6.46 12.11 21.51
CA ARG A 121 5.38 12.70 20.65
C ARG A 121 5.71 12.80 19.15
N ARG A 122 6.98 12.58 18.77
CA ARG A 122 7.52 12.58 17.40
C ARG A 122 7.70 11.17 16.80
N CYS A 123 7.09 10.14 17.39
CA CYS A 123 7.13 8.76 16.93
C CYS A 123 5.71 8.25 16.59
N PRO A 124 5.19 8.52 15.38
CA PRO A 124 3.92 7.98 14.96
C PRO A 124 4.03 6.47 14.77
N LEU A 125 3.17 5.70 15.45
CA LEU A 125 3.09 4.25 15.30
C LEU A 125 2.06 3.82 14.25
N ARG A 126 1.11 4.71 13.91
CA ARG A 126 0.07 4.46 12.92
C ARG A 126 0.31 5.31 11.68
N LEU A 127 0.91 4.70 10.68
CA LEU A 127 1.34 5.33 9.44
C LEU A 127 0.59 4.69 8.27
N ILE A 128 -0.40 5.41 7.75
CA ILE A 128 -1.20 4.98 6.60
C ILE A 128 -1.36 6.14 5.61
N ASP A 129 -1.17 5.85 4.33
CA ASP A 129 -1.45 6.81 3.26
C ASP A 129 -2.95 6.99 3.06
N SER A 130 -3.35 8.17 2.60
CA SER A 130 -4.77 8.55 2.43
C SER A 130 -5.17 8.76 0.97
N CYS A 131 -4.22 8.68 0.03
CA CYS A 131 -4.51 8.86 -1.38
C CYS A 131 -5.20 7.63 -1.98
N PRO A 132 -6.13 7.82 -2.95
CA PRO A 132 -7.02 6.75 -3.40
C PRO A 132 -6.49 5.89 -4.56
N TRP A 133 -5.27 6.10 -5.06
CA TRP A 133 -4.72 5.34 -6.19
C TRP A 133 -3.35 4.72 -5.88
N PRO A 134 -2.99 3.61 -6.53
CA PRO A 134 -1.66 3.01 -6.40
C PRO A 134 -0.57 3.95 -6.92
N HIS A 135 0.61 3.92 -6.28
CA HIS A 135 1.75 4.79 -6.61
C HIS A 135 1.50 6.29 -6.47
N CYS A 136 0.49 6.69 -5.68
CA CYS A 136 0.38 8.09 -5.27
C CYS A 136 1.49 8.51 -4.31
N ASN A 137 2.09 7.56 -3.59
CA ASN A 137 3.22 7.82 -2.73
C ASN A 137 4.50 7.87 -3.57
N PRO A 138 5.27 8.96 -3.51
CA PRO A 138 6.44 9.14 -4.37
C PRO A 138 7.65 8.29 -3.96
N THR A 139 7.62 7.69 -2.77
CA THR A 139 8.66 6.79 -2.27
C THR A 139 8.37 5.31 -2.56
N CYS A 140 7.33 5.04 -3.35
CA CYS A 140 7.03 3.67 -3.76
C CYS A 140 8.20 3.06 -4.56
N PRO A 141 8.40 1.73 -4.44
CA PRO A 141 9.38 1.02 -5.25
C PRO A 141 9.04 1.12 -6.74
N THR A 142 10.04 0.91 -7.60
CA THR A 142 9.83 0.91 -9.05
C THR A 142 8.86 -0.20 -9.46
N ILE A 143 7.89 0.15 -10.30
CA ILE A 143 6.94 -0.81 -10.86
C ILE A 143 7.68 -1.69 -11.86
N ARG A 144 7.44 -3.00 -11.78
CA ARG A 144 7.95 -3.98 -12.75
C ARG A 144 6.80 -4.72 -13.40
N ASP A 145 6.89 -4.88 -14.71
CA ASP A 145 5.96 -5.71 -15.45
C ASP A 145 6.11 -7.19 -15.02
N GLN A 146 5.01 -7.85 -14.69
CA GLN A 146 5.03 -9.21 -14.14
C GLN A 146 5.52 -10.26 -15.14
N ILE A 147 5.41 -9.97 -16.46
CA ILE A 147 5.73 -10.92 -17.53
C ILE A 147 7.18 -10.73 -18.00
N THR A 148 7.58 -9.48 -18.22
CA THR A 148 8.87 -9.11 -18.82
C THR A 148 9.92 -8.71 -17.78
N GLY A 149 9.49 -8.37 -16.56
CA GLY A 149 10.37 -7.85 -15.50
C GLY A 149 10.92 -6.45 -15.78
N GLN A 150 10.47 -5.79 -16.86
CA GLN A 150 10.94 -4.45 -17.22
C GLN A 150 10.38 -3.39 -16.26
N GLU A 151 11.18 -2.38 -15.98
CA GLU A 151 10.79 -1.24 -15.16
C GLU A 151 9.85 -0.32 -15.94
N MET A 152 8.82 0.18 -15.26
CA MET A 152 7.84 1.10 -15.82
C MET A 152 7.76 2.37 -14.98
N SER A 153 7.60 3.52 -15.63
CA SER A 153 7.31 4.77 -14.91
C SER A 153 5.89 4.75 -14.34
N VAL A 154 5.65 5.54 -13.29
CA VAL A 154 4.33 5.67 -12.66
C VAL A 154 3.26 6.06 -13.69
N ILE A 155 3.57 6.94 -14.64
CA ILE A 155 2.63 7.34 -15.69
C ILE A 155 2.36 6.21 -16.68
N GLN A 156 3.39 5.46 -17.07
CA GLN A 156 3.22 4.29 -17.94
C GLN A 156 2.33 3.26 -17.25
N PHE A 157 2.59 2.97 -15.97
CA PHE A 157 1.77 2.09 -15.17
C PHE A 157 0.34 2.62 -15.02
N LEU A 158 0.13 3.89 -14.68
CA LEU A 158 -1.22 4.42 -14.54
C LEU A 158 -1.99 4.32 -15.87
N LYS A 159 -1.38 4.73 -16.99
CA LYS A 159 -2.01 4.56 -18.32
C LYS A 159 -2.30 3.08 -18.61
N HIS A 160 -1.42 2.20 -18.17
CA HIS A 160 -1.60 0.76 -18.22
C HIS A 160 -2.80 0.29 -17.38
N MET A 161 -3.07 0.95 -16.26
CA MET A 161 -4.25 0.75 -15.41
C MET A 161 -5.54 1.41 -15.91
N GLY A 162 -5.58 1.88 -17.16
CA GLY A 162 -6.74 2.59 -17.68
C GLY A 162 -6.90 4.00 -17.10
N PHE A 163 -5.82 4.57 -16.55
CA PHE A 163 -5.81 5.95 -16.06
C PHE A 163 -6.03 6.92 -17.21
N ASP A 164 -7.16 7.61 -17.14
CA ASP A 164 -7.45 8.80 -17.94
C ASP A 164 -7.19 10.03 -17.08
N VAL A 165 -6.17 10.80 -17.48
CA VAL A 165 -5.72 12.02 -16.78
C VAL A 165 -6.88 13.01 -16.65
N ALA A 166 -7.70 13.16 -17.69
CA ALA A 166 -8.79 14.13 -17.71
C ALA A 166 -9.93 13.70 -16.78
N LYS A 167 -10.32 12.42 -16.83
CA LYS A 167 -11.35 11.88 -15.92
C LYS A 167 -10.93 11.98 -14.45
N MET A 168 -9.67 11.67 -14.13
CA MET A 168 -9.22 11.72 -12.73
C MET A 168 -8.99 13.14 -12.23
N ALA A 169 -8.49 14.04 -13.08
CA ALA A 169 -8.42 15.44 -12.75
C ALA A 169 -9.82 15.99 -12.40
N GLN A 170 -10.84 15.62 -13.19
CA GLN A 170 -12.24 15.97 -12.90
C GLN A 170 -12.75 15.36 -11.59
N GLN A 171 -12.47 14.08 -11.31
CA GLN A 171 -12.87 13.42 -10.05
C GLN A 171 -12.21 14.04 -8.82
N GLN A 172 -10.97 14.52 -8.96
CA GLN A 172 -10.23 15.17 -7.88
C GLN A 172 -10.50 16.68 -7.79
N GLY A 173 -11.30 17.26 -8.70
CA GLY A 173 -11.51 18.71 -8.77
C GLY A 173 -10.22 19.49 -9.08
N MET A 174 -9.32 18.89 -9.86
CA MET A 174 -8.00 19.41 -10.20
C MET A 174 -7.85 19.62 -11.71
N ASP A 175 -6.87 20.42 -12.11
CA ASP A 175 -6.46 20.56 -13.52
C ASP A 175 -5.68 19.31 -13.99
N ALA A 176 -5.90 18.89 -15.23
CA ALA A 176 -5.27 17.70 -15.81
C ALA A 176 -3.76 17.87 -15.98
N GLY A 177 -3.29 19.06 -16.36
CA GLY A 177 -1.87 19.38 -16.47
C GLY A 177 -1.19 19.40 -15.10
N LYS A 178 -1.87 19.93 -14.08
CA LYS A 178 -1.40 19.90 -12.68
C LYS A 178 -1.28 18.46 -12.17
N LEU A 179 -2.29 17.62 -12.40
CA LEU A 179 -2.25 16.21 -12.02
C LEU A 179 -1.11 15.46 -12.72
N LEU A 180 -0.95 15.67 -14.03
CA LEU A 180 0.14 15.07 -14.80
C LEU A 180 1.53 15.53 -14.29
N GLY A 181 1.66 16.80 -13.89
CA GLY A 181 2.88 17.35 -13.31
C GLY A 181 3.24 16.70 -11.97
N MET A 182 2.26 16.47 -11.10
CA MET A 182 2.47 15.75 -9.83
C MET A 182 2.92 14.30 -10.07
N LEU A 183 2.33 13.63 -11.06
CA LEU A 183 2.69 12.26 -11.44
C LEU A 183 4.08 12.15 -12.07
N ASN A 184 4.54 13.17 -12.79
CA ASN A 184 5.87 13.21 -13.38
C ASN A 184 6.97 13.53 -12.37
N ASN A 185 6.66 14.37 -11.38
CA ASN A 185 7.66 14.92 -10.46
C ASN A 185 7.66 14.28 -9.07
N GLY A 186 6.72 13.37 -8.77
CA GLY A 186 6.67 12.65 -7.50
C GLY A 186 6.51 13.57 -6.29
N ASN A 187 5.74 14.67 -6.41
CA ASN A 187 5.60 15.68 -5.36
C ASN A 187 4.18 16.21 -5.27
#